data_AF-A0A814MPF6-F1
#
_entry.id   AF-A0A814MPF6-F1
#
_cell.length_a   1.000
_cell.length_b   1.000
_cell.length_c   1.000
_cell.angle_alpha   90.00
_cell.angle_beta   90.00
_cell.angle_gamma   90.00
#
_symmetry.space_group_name_H-M   'P 1'
#
loop_
_entity.id
_entity.type
_entity.pdbx_description
1 polymer ?
#
loop_
_entity_poly.entity_id
_entity_poly.type
_entity_poly.pdbx_seq_one_letter_code
_entity_poly.pdbx_strand_id
1 'polypeptide(L)' 'MGVERTWDYLKDEFDREGDGLSDPTARYFETIGPGPQLFGVVTPSVYYHDQQRWFKYKSSYDVVFDTMEIPD' A
#
# COMPACT_ATOMS: atom_id res chain seq x y z
N MET A 1 -9.32 8.63 1.90
CA MET A 1 -8.71 8.33 3.21
C MET A 1 -8.84 6.82 3.42
N GLY A 2 -7.82 6.15 3.92
CA GLY A 2 -7.87 4.72 4.23
C GLY A 2 -7.69 4.50 5.72
N VAL A 3 -8.26 3.43 6.26
CA VAL A 3 -8.16 3.09 7.68
C VAL A 3 -7.04 2.08 7.86
N GLU A 4 -6.02 2.42 8.65
CA GLU A 4 -4.92 1.50 8.94
C GLU A 4 -5.40 0.34 9.82
N ARG A 5 -5.11 -0.89 9.39
CA ARG A 5 -5.47 -2.13 10.07
C ARG A 5 -4.37 -3.19 9.91
N THR A 6 -4.48 -4.28 10.67
CA THR A 6 -3.62 -5.47 10.48
C THR A 6 -4.07 -6.27 9.27
N TRP A 7 -3.15 -7.02 8.65
CA TRP A 7 -3.50 -7.90 7.54
C TRP A 7 -4.52 -8.97 7.96
N ASP A 8 -4.34 -9.62 9.12
CA ASP A 8 -5.25 -10.66 9.59
C ASP A 8 -6.70 -10.17 9.72
N TYR A 9 -6.90 -8.93 10.17
CA TYR A 9 -8.23 -8.33 10.26
C TYR A 9 -8.82 -8.08 8.87
N LEU A 10 -8.07 -7.46 7.96
CA LEU A 10 -8.55 -7.18 6.60
C LEU A 10 -8.76 -8.46 5.78
N LYS A 11 -7.97 -9.48 6.05
CA LYS A 11 -8.09 -10.79 5.42
C LYS A 11 -9.43 -11.45 5.78
N ASP A 12 -9.79 -11.44 7.06
CA ASP A 12 -11.05 -11.98 7.56
C ASP A 12 -12.24 -11.14 7.10
N GLU A 13 -12.16 -9.81 7.22
CA GLU A 13 -13.24 -8.88 6.86
C GLU A 13 -13.61 -8.92 5.38
N PHE A 14 -12.62 -9.08 4.49
CA PHE A 14 -12.81 -9.05 3.04
C PHE A 14 -12.73 -10.43 2.38
N ASP A 15 -12.80 -11.51 3.16
CA ASP A 15 -12.69 -12.91 2.68
C ASP A 15 -11.52 -13.10 1.71
N ARG A 16 -10.35 -12.61 2.11
CA ARG A 16 -9.11 -12.74 1.31
C ARG A 16 -8.30 -13.94 1.77
N GLU A 17 -7.57 -14.51 0.83
CA GLU A 17 -6.58 -15.53 1.13
C GLU A 17 -5.17 -14.99 0.90
N GLY A 18 -4.19 -15.72 1.41
CA GLY A 18 -2.77 -15.34 1.34
C GLY A 18 -2.25 -14.67 2.60
N ASP A 19 -0.94 -14.43 2.57
CA ASP A 19 -0.20 -13.73 3.61
C ASP A 19 -0.09 -12.24 3.32
N GLY A 20 0.24 -11.48 4.35
CA GLY A 20 0.56 -10.07 4.21
C GLY A 20 1.81 -9.87 3.36
N LEU A 21 2.18 -8.61 3.15
CA LEU A 21 3.50 -8.31 2.60
C LEU A 21 4.56 -8.86 3.56
N SER A 22 5.62 -9.46 3.00
CA SER A 22 6.70 -10.07 3.80
C SER A 22 7.52 -9.06 4.61
N ASP A 23 7.35 -7.77 4.36
CA ASP A 23 8.04 -6.70 5.05
C ASP A 23 7.34 -6.38 6.40
N PRO A 24 8.05 -6.41 7.54
CA PRO A 24 7.46 -6.15 8.85
C PRO A 24 7.02 -4.69 9.05
N THR A 25 7.47 -3.77 8.20
CA THR A 25 7.07 -2.35 8.22
C THR A 25 5.83 -2.09 7.35
N ALA A 26 5.26 -3.13 6.74
CA ALA A 26 4.07 -3.04 5.92
C ALA A 26 2.87 -2.55 6.74
N ARG A 27 2.21 -1.52 6.22
CA ARG A 27 0.95 -0.99 6.75
C ARG A 27 -0.17 -1.27 5.78
N TYR A 28 -1.31 -1.73 6.27
CA TYR A 28 -2.43 -2.15 5.43
C TYR A 28 -3.61 -1.20 5.57
N PHE A 29 -4.29 -0.94 4.46
CA PHE A 29 -5.37 0.03 4.37
C PHE A 29 -6.54 -0.52 3.56
N GLU A 30 -7.74 -0.29 4.08
CA GLU A 30 -8.98 -0.38 3.31
C GLU A 30 -9.24 0.93 2.56
N THR A 31 -9.69 0.84 1.30
CA THR A 31 -10.10 2.00 0.49
C THR A 31 -11.59 2.29 0.59
N ILE A 32 -11.91 3.55 0.86
CA ILE A 32 -13.29 4.07 1.00
C ILE A 32 -13.85 4.57 -0.35
N GLY A 33 -13.39 4.03 -1.49
CA GLY A 33 -13.68 4.59 -2.82
C GLY A 33 -13.58 3.60 -3.99
N PRO A 34 -13.80 4.04 -5.23
CA PRO A 34 -13.70 3.18 -6.41
C PRO A 34 -12.24 2.78 -6.67
N GLY A 35 -11.99 1.47 -6.79
CA GLY A 35 -10.66 0.92 -7.02
C GLY A 35 -10.47 -0.41 -6.30
N PRO A 36 -9.22 -0.89 -6.16
CA PRO A 36 -8.91 -2.03 -5.31
C PRO A 36 -9.39 -1.74 -3.88
N GLN A 37 -9.91 -2.75 -3.19
CA GLN A 37 -10.43 -2.55 -1.82
C GLN A 37 -9.29 -2.48 -0.78
N LEU A 38 -8.17 -3.13 -1.06
CA LEU A 38 -7.10 -3.36 -0.09
C LEU A 38 -5.74 -2.93 -0.62
N PHE A 39 -4.99 -2.25 0.24
CA PHE A 39 -3.67 -1.73 -0.05
C PHE A 39 -2.68 -2.10 1.04
N GLY A 40 -1.43 -2.30 0.63
CA GLY A 40 -0.28 -2.44 1.52
C GLY A 40 0.76 -1.40 1.16
N VAL A 41 1.34 -0.74 2.15
CA VAL A 41 2.37 0.29 1.95
C VAL A 41 3.64 -0.15 2.66
N VAL A 42 4.72 -0.26 1.88
CA VAL A 42 6.09 -0.47 2.36
C VAL A 42 6.91 0.65 1.75
N THR A 43 7.14 1.73 2.50
CA THR A 43 7.75 2.96 1.97
C THR A 43 9.04 2.65 1.20
N PRO A 44 9.21 3.13 -0.06
CA PRO A 44 8.34 4.07 -0.81
C PRO A 44 7.32 3.40 -1.74
N SER A 45 7.13 2.09 -1.64
CA SER A 45 6.28 1.29 -2.52
C SER A 45 4.85 1.13 -1.97
N VAL A 46 3.88 1.18 -2.88
CA VAL A 46 2.47 0.88 -2.60
C VAL A 46 2.07 -0.37 -3.39
N TYR A 47 1.27 -1.22 -2.77
CA TYR A 47 0.77 -2.47 -3.33
C TYR A 47 -0.76 -2.49 -3.21
N TYR A 48 -1.44 -3.09 -4.19
CA TYR A 48 -2.84 -3.49 -4.05
C TYR A 48 -2.96 -5.01 -3.95
N HIS A 49 -3.97 -5.48 -3.24
CA HIS A 49 -4.30 -6.89 -3.16
C HIS A 49 -5.41 -7.23 -4.16
N ASP A 50 -5.19 -8.22 -5.02
CA ASP A 50 -6.20 -8.77 -5.92
C ASP A 50 -6.13 -10.29 -5.89
N GLN A 51 -7.28 -10.93 -5.62
CA GLN A 51 -7.49 -12.39 -5.65
C GLN A 51 -6.26 -13.21 -5.25
N GLN A 52 -5.81 -13.06 -4.00
CA GLN A 52 -4.71 -13.78 -3.34
C GLN A 52 -3.27 -13.28 -3.60
N ARG A 53 -3.08 -12.21 -4.39
CA ARG A 53 -1.74 -11.71 -4.71
C ARG A 53 -1.60 -10.22 -4.49
N TRP A 54 -0.41 -9.84 -4.05
CA TRP A 54 0.04 -8.46 -3.96
C TRP A 54 0.66 -8.00 -5.26
N PHE A 55 0.17 -6.87 -5.76
CA PHE A 55 0.65 -6.24 -6.97
C PHE A 55 1.21 -4.87 -6.63
N LYS A 56 2.48 -4.64 -6.93
CA LYS A 56 3.11 -3.33 -6.73
C LYS A 56 2.50 -2.33 -7.71
N TYR A 57 1.99 -1.22 -7.21
CA TYR A 57 1.68 -0.08 -8.07
C TYR A 57 2.95 0.39 -8.75
N LYS A 58 2.89 0.52 -10.08
CA LYS A 58 3.87 1.31 -10.83
C LYS A 58 3.59 2.79 -10.54
N SER A 59 4.01 3.27 -9.37
CA SER A 59 4.03 4.70 -9.12
C SER A 59 5.03 5.32 -10.10
N SER A 60 4.58 6.22 -10.97
CA SER A 60 5.41 6.99 -11.91
C SER A 60 6.21 8.11 -11.23
N TYR A 61 6.45 8.00 -9.93
CA TYR A 61 7.12 9.02 -9.14
C TYR A 61 8.29 8.39 -8.39
N ASP A 62 9.40 8.22 -9.10
CA ASP A 62 10.71 8.57 -8.55
C ASP A 62 10.66 10.09 -8.31
N VAL A 63 10.12 10.53 -7.17
CA VAL A 63 10.35 11.92 -6.74
C VAL A 63 11.80 11.97 -6.30
N VAL A 64 12.69 12.24 -7.27
CA VAL A 64 14.02 12.77 -6.97
C VAL A 64 13.75 14.10 -6.26
N PHE A 65 13.94 14.12 -4.94
CA PHE A 65 14.10 15.37 -4.22
C PHE A 65 15.44 15.95 -4.67
N ASP A 66 15.45 16.61 -5.82
CA ASP A 66 16.51 17.52 -6.17
C ASP A 66 16.33 18.71 -5.23
N THR A 67 17.10 18.72 -4.14
CA THR A 67 17.24 19.87 -3.25
C THR A 67 17.81 21.02 -4.06
N MET A 68 16.92 21.81 -4.69
CA MET A 68 17.29 23.07 -5.30
C MET A 68 17.56 24.06 -4.16
N GLU A 69 18.82 24.22 -3.78
CA GLU A 69 19.27 25.35 -2.97
C GLU A 69 18.92 26.64 -3.72
N ILE A 70 18.10 27.50 -3.10
CA ILE A 70 17.81 28.84 -3.61
C ILE A 70 18.96 29.73 -3.14
N PRO A 71 19.80 30.29 -4.05
CA PRO A 71 20.79 31.27 -3.63
C PRO A 71 20.12 32.60 -3.25
N ASP A 72 20.69 33.24 -2.21
CA ASP A 72 20.29 34.53 -1.62
C ASP A 72 20.31 35.69 -2.63
#